data_AF-A0A6B1GMM7-F1
#
_entry.id   AF-A0A6B1GMM7-F1
#
_cell.length_a   1.000
_cell.length_b   1.000
_cell.length_c   1.000
_cell.angle_alpha   90.00
_cell.angle_beta   90.00
_cell.angle_gamma   90.00
#
_symmetry.space_group_name_H-M   'P 1'
#
loop_
_entity.id
_entity.type
_entity.pdbx_description
1 polymer ?
#
loop_
_entity_poly.entity_id
_entity_poly.type
_entity_poly.pdbx_seq_one_letter_code
_entity_poly.pdbx_strand_id
1 'polypeptide(L)'
;LSGYLDSSMYRDDGWHFLQMGRFIERTQLIAALLISQIKIFSTEFNHQDSTWISLTVLCNARLAYRRQRSLFSINPRHVLEFLISDAAHPHSIHYSIERTIEHFAAISTGEERVELTDISKDLKSQLRSIKKNWRSRSLTDIQICEILQNLLSSNRETYNEIASAYFFN
;
A
#
# COMPACT_ATOMS: atom_id res chain seq x y z
N LEU A 1 -9.84 0.53 19.53
CA LEU A 1 -10.93 -0.10 18.74
C LEU A 1 -10.43 -1.20 17.80
N SER A 2 -9.41 -0.98 16.95
CA SER A 2 -8.91 -2.01 16.01
C SER A 2 -8.59 -3.37 16.63
N GLY A 3 -7.87 -3.43 17.76
CA GLY A 3 -7.46 -4.69 18.37
C GLY A 3 -8.61 -5.50 19.00
N TYR A 4 -9.70 -4.85 19.40
CA TYR A 4 -10.85 -5.52 19.99
C TYR A 4 -11.67 -6.23 18.91
N LEU A 5 -11.97 -5.52 17.81
CA LEU A 5 -12.69 -6.10 16.66
C LEU A 5 -11.89 -7.25 16.01
N ASP A 6 -10.57 -7.12 15.89
CA ASP A 6 -9.71 -8.20 15.38
C ASP A 6 -9.70 -9.44 16.29
N SER A 7 -10.05 -9.31 17.57
CA SER A 7 -10.06 -10.39 18.57
C SER A 7 -11.43 -11.00 18.84
N SER A 8 -12.52 -10.29 18.54
CA SER A 8 -13.89 -10.69 18.92
C SER A 8 -14.76 -11.13 17.75
N MET A 9 -14.43 -10.76 16.51
CA MET A 9 -15.19 -11.17 15.33
C MET A 9 -14.88 -12.61 14.93
N TYR A 10 -15.90 -13.34 14.51
CA TYR A 10 -15.73 -14.64 13.86
C TYR A 10 -15.02 -14.43 12.51
N ARG A 11 -14.13 -15.35 12.11
CA ARG A 11 -13.32 -15.20 10.88
C ARG A 11 -14.07 -15.70 9.65
N ASP A 12 -15.23 -15.12 9.42
CA ASP A 12 -16.06 -15.33 8.23
C ASP A 12 -15.76 -14.28 7.15
N ASP A 13 -16.54 -14.33 6.06
CA ASP A 13 -16.42 -13.41 4.93
C ASP A 13 -16.52 -11.95 5.38
N GLY A 14 -17.39 -11.63 6.34
CA GLY A 14 -17.53 -10.28 6.89
C GLY A 14 -16.24 -9.76 7.53
N TRP A 15 -15.54 -10.61 8.28
CA TRP A 15 -14.21 -10.28 8.79
C TRP A 15 -13.19 -10.08 7.66
N HIS A 16 -13.19 -10.95 6.65
CA HIS A 16 -12.27 -10.81 5.51
C HIS A 16 -12.55 -9.53 4.70
N PHE A 17 -13.82 -9.14 4.50
CA PHE A 17 -14.19 -7.86 3.88
C PHE A 17 -13.64 -6.67 4.66
N LEU A 18 -13.81 -6.68 5.98
CA LEU A 18 -13.31 -5.60 6.84
C LEU A 18 -11.78 -5.47 6.76
N GLN A 19 -11.06 -6.60 6.82
CA GLN A 19 -9.60 -6.58 6.70
C GLN A 19 -9.15 -6.11 5.32
N MET A 20 -9.81 -6.58 4.26
CA MET A 20 -9.52 -6.16 2.89
C MET A 20 -9.69 -4.64 2.72
N GLY A 21 -10.83 -4.08 3.16
CA GLY A 21 -11.08 -2.63 3.11
C GLY A 21 -10.00 -1.83 3.84
N ARG A 22 -9.60 -2.29 5.03
CA ARG A 22 -8.51 -1.69 5.81
C ARG A 22 -7.18 -1.65 5.04
N PHE A 23 -6.82 -2.70 4.31
CA PHE A 23 -5.58 -2.75 3.54
C PHE A 23 -5.65 -1.93 2.24
N ILE A 24 -6.83 -1.85 1.62
CA ILE A 24 -7.11 -0.93 0.50
C ILE A 24 -6.90 0.53 0.94
N GLU A 25 -7.57 0.96 2.01
CA GLU A 25 -7.45 2.32 2.56
C GLU A 25 -6.00 2.64 2.94
N ARG A 26 -5.30 1.68 3.55
CA ARG A 26 -3.88 1.84 3.92
C ARG A 26 -3.01 2.08 2.69
N THR A 27 -3.23 1.31 1.62
CA THR A 27 -2.51 1.50 0.35
C THR A 27 -2.73 2.91 -0.19
N GLN A 28 -3.98 3.37 -0.21
CA GLN A 28 -4.34 4.71 -0.67
C GLN A 28 -3.69 5.81 0.18
N LEU A 29 -3.75 5.69 1.51
CA LEU A 29 -3.17 6.64 2.45
C LEU A 29 -1.66 6.77 2.25
N ILE A 30 -0.94 5.64 2.21
CA ILE A 30 0.53 5.65 2.05
C ILE A 30 0.91 6.26 0.70
N ALA A 31 0.26 5.85 -0.40
CA ALA A 31 0.55 6.39 -1.73
C ALA A 31 0.32 7.92 -1.79
N ALA A 32 -0.79 8.41 -1.21
CA ALA A 32 -1.08 9.84 -1.14
C ALA A 32 -0.04 10.62 -0.32
N LEU A 33 0.38 10.10 0.84
CA LEU A 33 1.44 10.70 1.66
C LEU A 33 2.77 10.76 0.91
N LEU A 34 3.14 9.70 0.21
CA LEU A 34 4.37 9.66 -0.59
C LEU A 34 4.35 10.67 -1.74
N ILE A 35 3.24 10.76 -2.48
CA ILE A 35 3.08 11.75 -3.55
C ILE A 35 3.19 13.17 -2.99
N SER A 36 2.53 13.45 -1.86
CA SER A 36 2.59 14.75 -1.20
C SER A 36 4.01 15.10 -0.76
N GLN A 37 4.70 14.17 -0.10
CA GLN A 37 6.09 14.33 0.32
C GLN A 37 7.00 14.64 -0.87
N ILE A 38 6.90 13.86 -1.96
CA ILE A 38 7.72 14.08 -3.15
C ILE A 38 7.42 15.45 -3.77
N LYS A 39 6.15 15.81 -3.96
CA LYS A 39 5.78 17.09 -4.60
C LYS A 39 6.23 18.32 -3.80
N ILE A 40 6.17 18.27 -2.46
CA ILE A 40 6.52 19.41 -1.60
C ILE A 40 8.04 19.54 -1.47
N PHE A 41 8.75 18.41 -1.43
CA PHE A 41 10.17 18.38 -1.06
C PHE A 41 11.08 17.87 -2.19
N SER A 42 10.67 17.85 -3.45
CA SER A 42 11.50 17.38 -4.60
C SER A 42 12.65 18.32 -4.99
N THR A 43 12.66 19.55 -4.49
CA THR A 43 13.73 20.52 -4.78
C THR A 43 14.85 20.41 -3.75
N GLU A 44 16.11 20.51 -4.20
CA GLU A 44 17.30 20.41 -3.34
C GLU A 44 17.27 21.38 -2.15
N PHE A 45 16.66 22.56 -2.32
CA PHE A 45 16.49 23.58 -1.27
C PHE A 45 15.51 23.17 -0.15
N ASN A 46 14.60 22.23 -0.43
CA ASN A 46 13.56 21.79 0.51
C ASN A 46 13.81 20.36 1.03
N HIS A 47 14.90 19.69 0.62
CA HIS A 47 15.28 18.39 1.16
C HIS A 47 15.74 18.50 2.62
N GLN A 48 14.79 18.42 3.54
CA GLN A 48 15.06 18.40 4.98
C GLN A 48 14.88 16.99 5.54
N ASP A 49 15.94 16.45 6.15
CA ASP A 49 15.91 15.13 6.81
C ASP A 49 14.76 14.98 7.81
N SER A 50 14.41 16.07 8.51
CA SER A 50 13.32 16.10 9.49
C SER A 50 11.95 15.74 8.91
N THR A 51 11.68 16.10 7.65
CA THR A 51 10.38 15.85 7.01
C THR A 51 10.27 14.39 6.59
N TRP A 52 11.35 13.81 6.07
CA TRP A 52 11.43 12.37 5.79
C TRP A 52 11.38 11.53 7.07
N ILE A 53 11.98 12.01 8.17
CA ILE A 53 11.85 11.35 9.48
C ILE A 53 10.40 11.37 9.92
N SER A 54 9.73 12.52 9.81
CA SER A 54 8.32 12.69 10.15
C SER A 54 7.43 11.75 9.35
N LEU A 55 7.66 11.61 8.04
CA LEU A 55 6.96 10.64 7.19
C LEU A 55 7.12 9.20 7.72
N THR A 56 8.33 8.77 8.09
CA THR A 56 8.52 7.43 8.66
C THR A 56 7.84 7.25 10.02
N VAL A 57 7.64 8.33 10.79
CA VAL A 57 6.87 8.27 12.04
C VAL A 57 5.38 8.16 11.75
N LEU A 58 4.85 8.95 10.81
CA LEU A 58 3.45 8.89 10.38
C LEU A 58 3.06 7.50 9.86
N CYS A 59 3.97 6.82 9.16
CA CYS A 59 3.76 5.46 8.68
C CYS A 59 4.14 4.37 9.70
N ASN A 60 4.40 4.68 10.98
CA ASN A 60 4.87 3.71 11.99
C ASN A 60 6.09 2.86 11.54
N ALA A 61 6.91 3.44 10.67
CA ALA A 61 8.02 2.81 9.97
C ALA A 61 9.39 3.11 10.60
N ARG A 62 9.50 4.15 11.43
CA ARG A 62 10.77 4.70 11.92
C ARG A 62 11.72 3.65 12.51
N LEU A 63 11.25 2.83 13.43
CA LEU A 63 12.08 1.82 14.10
C LEU A 63 12.47 0.68 13.14
N ALA A 64 11.52 0.21 12.33
CA ALA A 64 11.75 -0.85 11.35
C ALA A 64 12.77 -0.41 10.29
N TYR A 65 12.61 0.80 9.74
CA TYR A 65 13.53 1.40 8.79
C TYR A 65 14.96 1.51 9.36
N ARG A 66 15.11 2.03 10.59
CA ARG A 66 16.43 2.14 11.23
C ARG A 66 17.10 0.77 11.42
N ARG A 67 16.34 -0.24 11.84
CA ARG A 67 16.86 -1.61 12.04
C ARG A 67 17.33 -2.23 10.73
N GLN A 68 16.54 -2.10 9.67
CA GLN A 68 16.85 -2.74 8.39
C GLN A 68 18.00 -2.04 7.64
N ARG A 69 18.08 -0.70 7.71
CA ARG A 69 19.07 0.06 6.96
C ARG A 69 20.37 0.33 7.74
N SER A 70 20.38 0.17 9.07
CA SER A 70 21.55 0.45 9.91
C SER A 70 22.18 1.84 9.68
N LEU A 71 21.34 2.84 9.36
CA LEU A 71 21.79 4.20 9.06
C LEU A 71 21.53 5.16 10.23
N PHE A 72 22.50 6.05 10.45
CA PHE A 72 22.37 7.18 11.38
C PHE A 72 21.63 8.37 10.73
N SER A 73 21.83 8.58 9.43
CA SER A 73 21.12 9.59 8.63
C SER A 73 19.97 8.96 7.83
N ILE A 74 18.97 9.77 7.50
CA ILE A 74 17.85 9.33 6.66
C ILE A 74 18.20 9.56 5.20
N ASN A 75 17.83 8.63 4.34
CA ASN A 75 17.97 8.80 2.89
C ASN A 75 16.57 8.73 2.26
N PRO A 76 16.10 9.80 1.58
CA PRO A 76 14.79 9.85 0.94
C PRO A 76 14.49 8.65 0.02
N ARG A 77 15.46 8.26 -0.83
CA ARG A 77 15.30 7.13 -1.75
C ARG A 77 15.10 5.82 -1.01
N HIS A 78 15.85 5.59 0.06
CA HIS A 78 15.67 4.40 0.90
C HIS A 78 14.32 4.41 1.64
N VAL A 79 13.82 5.57 2.06
CA VAL A 79 12.49 5.69 2.69
C VAL A 79 11.39 5.34 1.69
N LEU A 80 11.47 5.88 0.48
CA LEU A 80 10.56 5.55 -0.62
C LEU A 80 10.59 4.05 -0.92
N GLU A 81 11.79 3.47 -1.07
CA GLU A 81 11.95 2.03 -1.29
C GLU A 81 11.28 1.20 -0.19
N PHE A 82 11.53 1.57 1.06
CA PHE A 82 11.00 0.88 2.22
C PHE A 82 9.47 0.93 2.26
N LEU A 83 8.88 2.13 2.13
CA LEU A 83 7.43 2.31 2.21
C LEU A 83 6.68 1.79 0.98
N ILE A 84 7.34 1.66 -0.17
CA ILE A 84 6.72 1.15 -1.40
C ILE A 84 6.86 -0.38 -1.50
N SER A 85 8.06 -0.91 -1.29
CA SER A 85 8.43 -2.25 -1.77
C SER A 85 8.66 -3.30 -0.68
N ASP A 86 8.74 -2.92 0.59
CA ASP A 86 9.05 -3.88 1.67
C ASP A 86 7.88 -4.83 1.96
N ALA A 87 7.99 -6.09 1.56
CA ALA A 87 6.94 -7.10 1.74
C ALA A 87 6.73 -7.55 3.19
N ALA A 88 7.61 -7.19 4.13
CA ALA A 88 7.53 -7.60 5.53
C ALA A 88 6.96 -6.50 6.44
N HIS A 89 6.99 -5.24 5.99
CA HIS A 89 6.55 -4.11 6.80
C HIS A 89 5.04 -3.83 6.64
N PRO A 90 4.22 -3.86 7.72
CA PRO A 90 2.76 -3.69 7.63
C PRO A 90 2.28 -2.35 7.06
N HIS A 91 3.14 -1.34 7.06
CA HIS A 91 2.85 -0.01 6.52
C HIS A 91 3.62 0.26 5.22
N SER A 92 3.94 -0.78 4.47
CA SER A 92 4.32 -0.63 3.07
C SER A 92 3.10 -0.83 2.15
N ILE A 93 3.19 -0.27 0.95
CA ILE A 93 2.23 -0.49 -0.13
C ILE A 93 2.22 -1.97 -0.53
N HIS A 94 3.39 -2.57 -0.73
CA HIS A 94 3.53 -3.97 -1.11
C HIS A 94 2.79 -4.91 -0.16
N TYR A 95 3.06 -4.79 1.14
CA TYR A 95 2.43 -5.62 2.17
C TYR A 95 0.92 -5.43 2.15
N SER A 96 0.46 -4.18 2.04
CA SER A 96 -0.97 -3.88 2.04
C SER A 96 -1.69 -4.52 0.85
N ILE A 97 -1.15 -4.40 -0.36
CA ILE A 97 -1.72 -5.04 -1.56
C ILE A 97 -1.70 -6.57 -1.44
N GLU A 98 -0.61 -7.15 -0.92
CA GLU A 98 -0.50 -8.59 -0.70
C GLU A 98 -1.59 -9.09 0.26
N ARG A 99 -1.81 -8.38 1.38
CA ARG A 99 -2.91 -8.70 2.30
C ARG A 99 -4.29 -8.51 1.69
N THR A 100 -4.50 -7.47 0.87
CA THR A 100 -5.75 -7.31 0.11
C THR A 100 -6.03 -8.56 -0.74
N ILE A 101 -5.03 -9.05 -1.49
CA ILE A 101 -5.17 -10.25 -2.32
C ILE A 101 -5.48 -11.49 -1.47
N GLU A 102 -4.82 -11.65 -0.33
CA GLU A 102 -5.06 -12.79 0.59
C GLU A 102 -6.49 -12.78 1.14
N HIS A 103 -6.95 -11.65 1.66
CA HIS A 103 -8.31 -11.54 2.23
C HIS A 103 -9.37 -11.70 1.14
N PHE A 104 -9.15 -11.13 -0.03
CA PHE A 104 -10.05 -11.28 -1.17
C PHE A 104 -10.16 -12.74 -1.64
N ALA A 105 -9.05 -13.47 -1.69
CA ALA A 105 -9.07 -14.89 -2.05
C ALA A 105 -9.86 -15.74 -1.04
N ALA A 106 -9.84 -15.37 0.25
CA ALA A 106 -10.54 -16.09 1.31
C ALA A 106 -12.06 -15.91 1.27
N ILE A 107 -12.57 -14.79 0.73
CA ILE A 107 -14.01 -14.53 0.55
C ILE A 107 -14.60 -15.39 -0.58
N SER A 108 -13.77 -15.88 -1.50
CA SER A 108 -14.22 -16.50 -2.76
C SER A 108 -14.70 -17.95 -2.63
N THR A 109 -15.88 -18.18 -2.05
CA THR A 109 -16.57 -19.48 -2.09
C THR A 109 -17.96 -19.38 -2.74
N GLY A 110 -18.04 -19.24 -4.07
CA GLY A 110 -19.33 -19.25 -4.81
C GLY A 110 -19.24 -18.91 -6.31
N GLU A 111 -20.39 -18.75 -6.97
CA GLU A 111 -20.54 -18.41 -8.42
C GLU A 111 -19.96 -17.03 -8.81
N GLU A 112 -19.69 -16.15 -7.84
CA GLU A 112 -19.01 -14.84 -7.99
C GLU A 112 -17.56 -14.91 -8.50
N ARG A 113 -17.02 -16.11 -8.73
CA ARG A 113 -15.61 -16.36 -9.11
C ARG A 113 -15.12 -15.57 -10.33
N VAL A 114 -15.97 -15.26 -11.31
CA VAL A 114 -15.52 -14.64 -12.57
C VAL A 114 -15.10 -13.17 -12.35
N GLU A 115 -15.94 -12.37 -11.68
CA GLU A 115 -15.62 -10.97 -11.33
C GLU A 115 -14.44 -10.88 -10.36
N LEU A 116 -14.36 -11.83 -9.42
CA LEU A 116 -13.24 -11.93 -8.48
C LEU A 116 -11.91 -12.26 -9.18
N THR A 117 -11.91 -13.00 -10.30
CA THR A 117 -10.67 -13.28 -11.01
C THR A 117 -10.02 -12.03 -11.61
N ASP A 118 -10.80 -11.08 -12.09
CA ASP A 118 -10.26 -9.91 -12.78
C ASP A 118 -9.69 -8.88 -11.80
N ILE A 119 -10.38 -8.64 -10.69
CA ILE A 119 -9.86 -7.85 -9.56
C ILE A 119 -8.55 -8.46 -9.03
N SER A 120 -8.51 -9.80 -8.85
CA SER A 120 -7.30 -10.48 -8.38
C SER A 120 -6.13 -10.32 -9.36
N LYS A 121 -6.40 -10.36 -10.67
CA LYS A 121 -5.38 -10.15 -11.71
C LYS A 121 -4.83 -8.73 -11.67
N ASP A 122 -5.69 -7.73 -11.49
CA ASP A 122 -5.30 -6.32 -11.42
C ASP A 122 -4.42 -6.05 -10.20
N LEU A 123 -4.86 -6.44 -8.99
CA LEU A 123 -4.07 -6.31 -7.76
C LEU A 123 -2.69 -7.00 -7.89
N LYS A 124 -2.65 -8.21 -8.48
CA LYS A 124 -1.39 -8.91 -8.75
C LYS A 124 -0.54 -8.17 -9.78
N SER A 125 -1.15 -7.48 -10.75
CA SER A 125 -0.45 -6.64 -11.73
C SER A 125 0.20 -5.42 -11.08
N GLN A 126 -0.54 -4.73 -10.21
CA GLN A 126 -0.02 -3.62 -9.40
C GLN A 126 1.20 -4.06 -8.59
N LEU A 127 1.11 -5.20 -7.89
CA LEU A 127 2.22 -5.75 -7.09
C LEU A 127 3.45 -6.09 -7.94
N ARG A 128 3.24 -6.70 -9.12
CA ARG A 128 4.33 -6.98 -10.08
C ARG A 128 4.98 -5.70 -10.59
N SER A 129 4.19 -4.66 -10.88
CA SER A 129 4.66 -3.35 -11.34
C SER A 129 5.59 -2.72 -10.29
N ILE A 130 5.17 -2.70 -9.02
CA ILE A 130 5.98 -2.22 -7.90
C ILE A 130 7.31 -2.99 -7.83
N LYS A 131 7.27 -4.32 -7.79
CA LYS A 131 8.47 -5.18 -7.72
C LYS A 131 9.44 -4.93 -8.89
N LYS A 132 8.92 -4.74 -10.11
CA LYS A 132 9.72 -4.55 -11.33
C LYS A 132 10.39 -3.17 -11.37
N ASN A 133 9.63 -2.12 -11.08
CA ASN A 133 10.09 -0.74 -11.24
C ASN A 133 11.18 -0.41 -10.21
N TRP A 134 11.08 -0.96 -9.00
CA TRP A 134 12.01 -0.62 -7.93
C TRP A 134 13.33 -1.40 -7.96
N ARG A 135 13.37 -2.56 -8.64
CA ARG A 135 14.59 -3.40 -8.73
C ARG A 135 15.59 -2.99 -9.81
N SER A 136 15.20 -2.15 -10.77
CA SER A 136 15.95 -2.03 -12.03
C SER A 136 16.24 -0.62 -12.53
N ARG A 137 15.80 0.44 -11.84
CA ARG A 137 15.95 1.82 -12.32
C ARG A 137 16.20 2.82 -11.20
N SER A 138 17.06 3.79 -11.47
CA SER A 138 17.03 5.07 -10.76
C SER A 138 15.79 5.84 -11.25
N LEU A 139 14.64 5.61 -10.62
CA LEU A 139 13.41 6.30 -10.95
C LEU A 139 13.50 7.77 -10.52
N THR A 140 13.04 8.67 -11.38
CA THR A 140 12.88 10.09 -11.03
C THR A 140 11.66 10.29 -10.12
N ASP A 141 11.62 11.40 -9.41
CA ASP A 141 10.47 11.77 -8.56
C ASP A 141 9.15 11.82 -9.34
N ILE A 142 9.20 12.31 -10.59
CA ILE A 142 8.07 12.35 -11.51
C ILE A 142 7.58 10.93 -11.81
N GLN A 143 8.48 10.03 -12.19
CA GLN A 143 8.14 8.63 -12.51
C GLN A 143 7.55 7.91 -11.29
N ILE A 144 8.08 8.17 -10.09
CA ILE A 144 7.53 7.59 -8.85
C ILE A 144 6.12 8.12 -8.61
N CYS A 145 5.89 9.42 -8.77
CA CYS A 145 4.56 10.01 -8.61
C CYS A 145 3.55 9.45 -9.64
N GLU A 146 3.96 9.25 -10.88
CA GLU A 146 3.11 8.63 -11.92
C GLU A 146 2.72 7.19 -11.55
N ILE A 147 3.70 6.39 -11.11
CA ILE A 147 3.45 5.02 -10.65
C ILE A 147 2.46 5.01 -9.47
N LEU A 148 2.65 5.88 -8.49
CA LEU A 148 1.78 5.98 -7.32
C LEU A 148 0.37 6.49 -7.69
N GLN A 149 0.25 7.41 -8.64
CA GLN A 149 -1.05 7.88 -9.13
C GLN A 149 -1.80 6.79 -9.88
N ASN A 150 -1.13 6.04 -10.76
CA ASN A 150 -1.73 4.91 -11.45
C ASN A 150 -2.20 3.84 -10.45
N LEU A 151 -1.40 3.58 -9.42
CA LEU A 151 -1.76 2.68 -8.33
C LEU A 151 -3.02 3.16 -7.59
N LEU A 152 -3.12 4.46 -7.27
CA LEU A 152 -4.29 5.03 -6.61
C LEU A 152 -5.56 4.88 -7.45
N SER A 153 -5.49 5.18 -8.74
CA SER A 153 -6.64 5.05 -9.66
C SER A 153 -7.13 3.60 -9.74
N SER A 154 -6.21 2.67 -10.01
CA SER A 154 -6.50 1.24 -10.14
C SER A 154 -7.00 0.62 -8.83
N ASN A 155 -6.46 1.04 -7.68
CA ASN A 155 -6.94 0.60 -6.37
C ASN A 155 -8.35 1.17 -6.06
N ARG A 156 -8.64 2.41 -6.46
CA ARG A 156 -9.99 3.00 -6.34
C ARG A 156 -11.01 2.29 -7.22
N GLU A 157 -10.64 1.92 -8.45
CA GLU A 157 -11.49 1.12 -9.35
C GLU A 157 -11.79 -0.24 -8.71
N THR A 158 -10.76 -0.96 -8.25
CA THR A 158 -10.92 -2.21 -7.50
C THR A 158 -11.86 -2.06 -6.31
N TYR A 159 -11.69 -1.01 -5.50
CA TYR A 159 -12.57 -0.74 -4.36
C TYR A 159 -14.03 -0.56 -4.77
N ASN A 160 -14.27 0.23 -5.83
CA ASN A 160 -15.63 0.49 -6.31
C ASN A 160 -16.28 -0.78 -6.86
N GLU A 161 -15.54 -1.59 -7.63
CA GLU A 161 -16.03 -2.87 -8.17
C GLU A 161 -16.42 -3.83 -7.05
N ILE A 162 -15.55 -3.99 -6.04
CA ILE A 162 -15.85 -4.78 -4.84
C ILE A 162 -17.10 -4.25 -4.14
N ALA A 163 -17.19 -2.92 -3.98
CA ALA A 163 -18.31 -2.33 -3.26
C ALA A 163 -19.64 -2.54 -4.00
N SER A 164 -19.63 -2.42 -5.33
CA SER A 164 -20.79 -2.70 -6.18
C SER A 164 -21.20 -4.17 -6.13
N ALA A 165 -20.26 -5.11 -6.16
CA ALA A 165 -20.56 -6.54 -6.12
C ALA A 165 -21.20 -6.98 -4.79
N TYR A 166 -20.77 -6.40 -3.67
CA TYR A 166 -21.08 -6.93 -2.33
C TYR A 166 -21.97 -6.06 -1.43
N PHE A 167 -22.05 -4.74 -1.64
CA PHE A 167 -22.77 -3.84 -0.71
C PHE A 167 -23.97 -3.11 -1.32
N PHE A 168 -24.17 -3.18 -2.64
CA PHE A 168 -25.23 -2.45 -3.34
C PHE A 168 -26.20 -3.33 -4.15
N ASN A 169 -26.24 -4.64 -3.87
CA ASN A 169 -27.27 -5.56 -4.35
C ASN A 169 -28.47 -5.62 -3.40
#